data_AF-A0A3D5ALA4-F1
#
_entry.id   AF-A0A3D5ALA4-F1
#
_cell.length_a   1.000
_cell.length_b   1.000
_cell.length_c   1.000
_cell.angle_alpha   90.00
_cell.angle_beta   90.00
_cell.angle_gamma   90.00
#
_symmetry.space_group_name_H-M   'P 1'
#
loop_
_entity.id
_entity.type
_entity.pdbx_description
1 polymer ?
#
loop_
_entity_poly.entity_id
_entity_poly.type
_entity_poly.pdbx_seq_one_letter_code
_entity_poly.pdbx_strand_id
1 'polypeptide(L)'
;MTTEPHNLVADTVAALESMPAVERAASAMALIAAVQGNGDRRIARIWWAAITELYEQGMSQEEIAARLDTSLGTVDLAVQSHRRTSAARINA
;
A
#
# COMPACT_ATOMS: atom_id res chain seq x y z
N MET A 1 -19.52 25.33 -6.62
CA MET A 1 -19.01 24.60 -5.46
C MET A 1 -17.56 24.28 -5.75
N THR A 2 -16.62 25.04 -5.18
CA THR A 2 -15.19 24.81 -5.34
C THR A 2 -14.80 23.68 -4.40
N THR A 3 -14.64 22.46 -4.92
CA THR A 3 -14.09 21.34 -4.17
C THR A 3 -12.66 21.71 -3.79
N GLU A 4 -12.43 22.03 -2.51
CA GLU A 4 -11.09 22.33 -2.04
C GLU A 4 -10.19 21.10 -2.27
N PRO A 5 -9.02 21.26 -2.90
CA PRO A 5 -8.18 20.13 -3.29
C PRO A 5 -7.70 19.28 -2.09
N HIS A 6 -7.65 19.85 -0.88
CA HIS A 6 -7.34 19.11 0.34
C HIS A 6 -8.44 18.12 0.77
N ASN A 7 -9.72 18.43 0.49
CA ASN A 7 -10.83 17.52 0.80
C ASN A 7 -10.86 16.33 -0.17
N LEU A 8 -10.53 16.56 -1.44
CA LEU A 8 -10.44 15.51 -2.46
C LEU A 8 -9.43 14.41 -2.09
N VAL A 9 -8.25 14.79 -1.58
CA VAL A 9 -7.23 13.82 -1.16
C VAL A 9 -7.68 13.05 0.09
N ALA A 10 -8.26 13.73 1.08
CA ALA A 10 -8.76 13.10 2.30
C ALA A 10 -9.91 12.11 2.00
N ASP A 11 -10.85 12.50 1.14
CA ASP A 11 -11.98 11.66 0.72
C ASP A 11 -11.50 10.45 -0.10
N THR A 12 -10.48 10.63 -0.94
CA THR A 12 -9.88 9.55 -1.72
C THR A 12 -9.19 8.52 -0.82
N VAL A 13 -8.49 8.98 0.23
CA VAL A 13 -7.85 8.08 1.21
C VAL A 13 -8.90 7.32 2.02
N ALA A 14 -9.95 8.00 2.50
CA ALA A 14 -11.05 7.36 3.23
C ALA A 14 -11.78 6.31 2.39
N ALA A 15 -11.97 6.58 1.09
CA ALA A 15 -12.55 5.62 0.16
C ALA A 15 -11.66 4.38 -0.03
N LEU A 16 -10.34 4.56 -0.18
CA LEU A 16 -9.39 3.45 -0.28
C LEU A 16 -9.36 2.59 0.99
N GLU A 17 -9.40 3.19 2.18
CA GLU A 17 -9.41 2.45 3.45
C GLU A 17 -10.63 1.55 3.62
N SER A 18 -11.76 1.92 3.00
CA SER A 18 -12.99 1.12 3.02
C SER A 18 -13.02 -0.05 2.01
N MET A 19 -12.04 -0.13 1.10
CA MET A 19 -12.01 -1.15 0.04
C MET A 19 -11.45 -2.50 0.51
N PRO A 20 -11.88 -3.62 -0.09
CA PRO A 20 -11.21 -4.91 0.03
C PRO A 20 -9.73 -4.81 -0.38
N ALA A 21 -8.84 -5.58 0.28
CA ALA A 21 -7.39 -5.43 0.16
C ALA A 21 -6.85 -5.46 -1.29
N VAL A 22 -7.42 -6.33 -2.13
CA VAL A 22 -7.03 -6.46 -3.55
C VAL A 22 -7.39 -5.20 -4.36
N GLU A 23 -8.60 -4.68 -4.18
CA GLU A 23 -9.08 -3.48 -4.88
C GLU A 23 -8.37 -2.22 -4.39
N ARG A 24 -8.07 -2.18 -3.08
CA ARG A 24 -7.31 -1.09 -2.44
C ARG A 24 -5.90 -1.00 -3.02
N ALA A 25 -5.22 -2.13 -3.17
CA ALA A 25 -3.84 -2.16 -3.64
C ALA A 25 -3.72 -1.78 -5.13
N ALA A 26 -4.63 -2.25 -5.98
CA ALA A 26 -4.69 -1.87 -7.39
C ALA A 26 -4.98 -0.36 -7.57
N SER A 27 -5.94 0.16 -6.81
CA SER A 27 -6.33 1.57 -6.86
C SER A 27 -5.23 2.50 -6.34
N ALA A 28 -4.53 2.11 -5.27
CA ALA A 28 -3.38 2.84 -4.75
C ALA A 28 -2.22 2.90 -5.76
N MET A 29 -1.97 1.81 -6.51
CA MET A 29 -0.92 1.77 -7.52
C MET A 29 -1.22 2.69 -8.71
N ALA A 30 -2.47 2.69 -9.18
CA ALA A 30 -2.93 3.62 -10.21
C ALA A 30 -2.77 5.09 -9.76
N LEU A 31 -3.04 5.38 -8.49
CA LEU A 31 -2.85 6.70 -7.91
C LEU A 31 -1.36 7.10 -7.84
N ILE A 32 -0.49 6.19 -7.39
CA ILE A 32 0.96 6.42 -7.34
C ILE A 32 1.54 6.67 -8.74
N ALA A 33 1.10 5.88 -9.73
CA ALA A 33 1.51 6.04 -11.12
C ALA A 33 1.03 7.39 -11.71
N ALA A 34 -0.17 7.83 -11.34
CA ALA A 34 -0.72 9.12 -11.78
C ALA A 34 -0.03 10.35 -11.15
N VAL A 35 0.63 10.20 -10.00
CA VAL A 35 1.17 11.34 -9.21
C VAL A 35 2.63 11.69 -9.52
N GLN A 36 3.26 11.07 -10.55
CA GLN A 36 4.62 11.37 -11.06
C GLN A 36 5.52 12.16 -10.09
N GLY A 37 5.96 11.51 -9.01
CA GLY A 37 7.05 12.02 -8.18
C GLY A 37 6.70 12.89 -6.98
N ASN A 38 5.44 13.29 -6.75
CA ASN A 38 5.06 13.90 -5.47
C ASN A 38 4.59 12.81 -4.49
N GLY A 39 5.56 12.00 -4.06
CA GLY A 39 5.35 10.84 -3.19
C GLY A 39 4.72 11.25 -1.86
N ASP A 40 3.40 11.17 -1.76
CA ASP A 40 2.75 11.21 -0.46
C ASP A 40 3.13 9.92 0.27
N ARG A 41 4.01 10.06 1.27
CA ARG A 41 4.44 8.97 2.16
C ARG A 41 3.25 8.26 2.80
N ARG A 42 2.05 8.85 2.80
CA ARG A 42 0.80 8.19 3.22
C ARG A 42 0.36 7.12 2.24
N ILE A 43 0.33 7.40 0.94
CA ILE A 43 -0.10 6.43 -0.09
C ILE A 43 0.89 5.26 -0.16
N ALA A 44 2.19 5.55 -0.09
CA ALA A 44 3.21 4.51 0.02
C ALA A 44 2.99 3.65 1.27
N ARG A 45 2.70 4.23 2.44
CA ARG A 45 2.41 3.44 3.66
C ARG A 45 1.18 2.55 3.53
N ILE A 46 0.09 3.04 2.93
CA ILE A 46 -1.12 2.25 2.69
C ILE A 46 -0.79 1.05 1.80
N TRP A 47 -0.02 1.26 0.74
CA TRP A 47 0.37 0.21 -0.17
C TRP A 47 1.26 -0.87 0.51
N TRP A 48 2.21 -0.44 1.34
CA TRP A 48 3.09 -1.36 2.07
C TRP A 48 2.34 -2.17 3.14
N ALA A 49 1.36 -1.56 3.80
CA ALA A 49 0.49 -2.26 4.75
C ALA A 49 -0.33 -3.35 4.04
N ALA A 50 -0.89 -3.05 2.86
CA ALA A 50 -1.66 -4.02 2.08
C ALA A 50 -0.82 -5.23 1.63
N ILE A 51 0.42 -5.00 1.17
CA ILE A 51 1.34 -6.10 0.81
C ILE A 51 1.63 -7.01 2.02
N THR A 52 1.84 -6.40 3.18
CA THR A 52 2.11 -7.13 4.42
C THR A 52 0.91 -7.97 4.85
N GLU A 53 -0.29 -7.40 4.81
CA GLU A 53 -1.52 -8.10 5.20
C GLU A 53 -1.77 -9.33 4.31
N LEU A 54 -1.55 -9.23 3.00
CA LEU A 54 -1.65 -10.37 2.08
C LEU A 54 -0.63 -11.47 2.42
N TYR A 55 0.59 -11.08 2.81
CA TYR A 55 1.62 -12.01 3.22
C TYR A 55 1.27 -12.71 4.54
N GLU A 56 0.73 -11.98 5.52
CA GLU A 56 0.25 -12.53 6.80
C GLU A 56 -0.95 -13.49 6.63
N GLN A 57 -1.76 -13.28 5.59
CA GLN A 57 -2.84 -14.20 5.19
C GLN A 57 -2.32 -15.49 4.51
N GLY A 58 -1.01 -15.65 4.37
CA GLY A 58 -0.36 -16.85 3.83
C GLY A 58 -0.17 -16.84 2.32
N MET A 59 -0.43 -15.73 1.63
CA MET A 59 -0.17 -15.60 0.19
C MET A 59 1.33 -15.52 -0.07
N SER A 60 1.81 -16.23 -1.09
CA SER A 60 3.22 -16.19 -1.47
C SER A 60 3.59 -14.83 -2.09
N GLN A 61 4.87 -14.44 -2.00
CA GLN A 61 5.33 -13.17 -2.58
C GLN A 61 5.11 -13.11 -4.11
N GLU A 62 5.20 -14.26 -4.79
CA GLU A 62 4.97 -14.42 -6.23
C GLU A 62 3.51 -14.19 -6.59
N GLU A 63 2.59 -14.76 -5.81
CA GLU A 63 1.15 -14.53 -5.98
C GLU A 63 0.77 -13.07 -5.70
N ILE A 64 1.38 -12.45 -4.68
CA ILE A 64 1.17 -11.03 -4.39
C ILE A 64 1.67 -10.17 -5.55
N ALA A 65 2.88 -10.44 -6.06
CA ALA A 65 3.46 -9.69 -7.18
C ALA A 65 2.59 -9.78 -8.44
N ALA A 66 2.14 -10.99 -8.78
CA ALA A 66 1.25 -11.22 -9.92
C ALA A 66 -0.12 -10.55 -9.73
N ARG A 67 -0.68 -10.60 -8.53
CA ARG A 67 -2.00 -10.04 -8.23
C ARG A 67 -2.02 -8.52 -8.17
N LEU A 68 -0.89 -7.93 -7.82
CA LEU A 68 -0.70 -6.49 -7.74
C LEU A 68 -0.05 -5.90 -9.00
N ASP A 69 0.24 -6.70 -10.03
CA ASP A 69 0.96 -6.28 -11.23
C ASP A 69 2.22 -5.46 -10.90
N THR A 70 2.99 -5.97 -9.93
CA THR A 70 4.19 -5.30 -9.41
C THR A 70 5.39 -6.25 -9.40
N SER A 71 6.58 -5.69 -9.20
CA SER A 71 7.80 -6.49 -9.19
C SER A 71 7.94 -7.28 -7.89
N LEU A 72 8.47 -8.51 -7.99
CA LEU A 72 8.77 -9.35 -6.83
C LEU A 72 9.69 -8.64 -5.83
N GLY A 73 10.67 -7.87 -6.33
CA GLY A 73 11.58 -7.10 -5.48
C GLY A 73 10.88 -6.01 -4.66
N THR A 74 9.77 -5.46 -5.16
CA THR A 74 9.00 -4.47 -4.39
C THR A 74 8.19 -5.14 -3.27
N VAL A 75 7.63 -6.31 -3.53
CA VAL A 75 6.94 -7.12 -2.51
C VAL A 75 7.93 -7.57 -1.43
N ASP A 76 9.09 -8.06 -1.83
CA ASP A 76 10.15 -8.49 -0.90
C ASP A 76 10.61 -7.34 0.01
N LEU A 77 10.85 -6.15 -0.57
CA LEU A 77 11.21 -4.98 0.21
C LEU A 77 10.15 -4.60 1.25
N ALA A 78 8.86 -4.70 0.89
CA ALA A 78 7.75 -4.44 1.80
C ALA A 78 7.71 -5.42 2.98
N VAL A 79 7.81 -6.73 2.69
CA VAL A 79 7.84 -7.78 3.71
C VAL A 79 9.06 -7.64 4.63
N GLN A 80 10.24 -7.34 4.09
CA GLN A 80 11.45 -7.14 4.89
C GLN A 80 11.36 -5.90 5.80
N SER A 81 10.75 -4.81 5.34
CA SER A 81 10.55 -3.63 6.18
C SER A 81 9.57 -3.93 7.32
N HIS A 82 8.47 -4.64 7.04
CA HIS A 82 7.55 -5.06 8.09
C HIS A 82 8.24 -5.93 9.16
N ARG A 83 8.99 -6.96 8.75
CA ARG A 83 9.72 -7.84 9.68
C ARG A 83 10.68 -7.07 10.59
N ARG A 84 11.39 -6.06 10.06
CA ARG A 84 12.29 -5.20 10.85
C ARG A 84 11.52 -4.35 11.87
N THR A 85 10.37 -3.80 11.50
CA THR A 85 9.52 -3.03 12.43
C THR A 85 8.91 -3.91 13.51
N SER A 86 8.44 -5.10 13.15
CA SER A 86 7.87 -6.07 14.11
C SER A 86 8.94 -6.57 15.08
N ALA A 87 10.16 -6.87 14.61
CA ALA A 87 11.29 -7.25 15.47
C ALA A 87 11.73 -6.15 16.45
N ALA A 88 11.61 -4.87 16.07
CA ALA A 88 11.91 -3.74 16.95
C ALA A 88 10.86 -3.56 18.06
N ARG A 89 9.60 -3.90 17.81
CA ARG A 89 8.52 -3.83 18.83
C ARG A 89 8.58 -4.94 19.86
N ILE A 90 9.17 -6.09 19.53
CA ILE A 90 9.28 -7.24 20.44
C ILE A 90 10.45 -7.06 21.42
N ASN A 91 11.43 -6.20 21.09
CA ASN A 91 12.61 -5.92 21.92
C ASN A 91 12.53 -4.59 22.70
N ALA A 92 11.36 -3.93 22.73
CA ALA A 92 11.12 -2.67 23.43
C ALA A 92 10.22 -2.88 24.65
#